data_AF-A0A510KRF4-F1
#
_entry.id   AF-A0A510KRF4-F1
#
_cell.length_a   1.000
_cell.length_b   1.000
_cell.length_c   1.000
_cell.angle_alpha   90.00
_cell.angle_beta   90.00
_cell.angle_gamma   90.00
#
_symmetry.space_group_name_H-M   'P 1'
#
loop_
_entity.id
_entity.type
_entity.pdbx_description
1 polymer ?
#
loop_
_entity_poly.entity_id
_entity_poly.type
_entity_poly.pdbx_seq_one_letter_code
_entity_poly.pdbx_strand_id
1 'polypeptide(L)' 'MKKIPVGIEDFKEIINNNCYYIDKTKFIANILDDGSKVKLFI' A
#
# COMPACT_ATOMS: atom_id res chain seq x y z
N MET A 1 -18.79 0.25 -0.33
CA MET A 1 -17.41 0.06 -0.81
C MET A 1 -16.46 0.19 0.38
N LYS A 2 -15.42 -0.63 0.48
CA LYS A 2 -14.40 -0.47 1.54
C LYS A 2 -13.55 0.77 1.29
N LYS A 3 -12.96 1.34 2.33
CA LYS A 3 -12.09 2.52 2.24
C LYS A 3 -10.64 2.13 1.89
N ILE A 4 -9.91 3.01 1.23
CA ILE A 4 -8.45 2.85 1.04
C ILE A 4 -7.77 3.23 2.36
N PRO A 5 -6.92 2.36 2.95
CA PRO A 5 -6.24 2.62 4.22
C PRO A 5 -5.03 3.55 4.02
N VAL A 6 -5.25 4.81 3.64
CA VAL A 6 -4.15 5.80 3.52
C VAL A 6 -3.67 6.17 4.92
N GLY A 7 -2.39 5.91 5.20
CA GLY A 7 -1.80 6.18 6.52
C GLY A 7 -2.21 5.20 7.63
N ILE A 8 -2.93 4.12 7.31
CA ILE A 8 -3.28 3.06 8.29
C ILE A 8 -2.39 1.85 8.02
N GLU A 9 -1.51 1.55 8.97
CA GLU A 9 -0.59 0.40 8.90
C GLU A 9 -0.98 -0.75 9.85
N ASP A 10 -1.87 -0.49 10.80
CA ASP A 10 -2.34 -1.49 11.77
C ASP A 10 -3.49 -2.34 11.20
N PHE A 11 -3.35 -3.66 11.32
CA PHE A 11 -4.34 -4.61 10.81
C PHE A 11 -5.68 -4.52 11.54
N LYS A 12 -5.66 -4.26 12.85
CA LYS A 12 -6.88 -4.17 13.65
C LYS A 12 -7.68 -2.94 13.24
N GLU A 13 -7.03 -1.81 12.98
CA GLU A 13 -7.66 -0.62 12.41
C GLU A 13 -8.25 -0.88 11.02
N ILE A 14 -7.55 -1.60 10.13
CA ILE A 14 -8.06 -1.97 8.80
C ILE A 14 -9.37 -2.76 8.91
N ILE A 15 -9.44 -3.73 9.82
CA ILE A 15 -10.62 -4.57 10.04
C ILE A 15 -11.75 -3.73 10.63
N ASN A 16 -11.49 -3.00 11.71
CA ASN A 16 -12.49 -2.22 12.42
C ASN A 16 -13.10 -1.10 11.57
N ASN A 17 -12.27 -0.45 10.75
CA ASN A 17 -12.70 0.65 9.88
C ASN A 17 -13.24 0.18 8.52
N ASN A 18 -13.35 -1.14 8.32
CA ASN A 18 -13.79 -1.78 7.08
C ASN A 18 -13.03 -1.26 5.84
N CYS A 19 -11.70 -1.24 5.96
CA CYS A 19 -10.78 -0.86 4.90
C CYS A 19 -10.37 -2.06 4.05
N TYR A 20 -9.85 -1.80 2.85
CA TYR A 20 -9.16 -2.83 2.07
C TYR A 20 -7.83 -3.19 2.74
N TYR A 21 -7.50 -4.48 2.78
CA TYR A 21 -6.12 -4.89 2.95
C TYR A 21 -5.42 -4.79 1.59
N ILE A 22 -4.28 -4.10 1.56
CA ILE A 22 -3.48 -3.90 0.35
C ILE A 22 -2.13 -4.60 0.56
N ASP A 23 -1.92 -5.71 -0.12
CA ASP A 23 -0.60 -6.33 -0.21
C ASP A 23 0.29 -5.50 -1.14
N LYS A 24 1.40 -4.98 -0.59
CA LYS A 24 2.36 -4.12 -1.29
C LYS A 24 3.64 -4.86 -1.68
N THR A 25 3.75 -6.16 -1.38
CA THR A 25 5.01 -6.92 -1.51
C THR A 25 5.59 -6.84 -2.93
N LYS A 26 4.77 -7.17 -3.94
CA LYS A 26 5.19 -7.10 -5.35
C LYS A 26 5.48 -5.68 -5.82
N PHE A 27 4.75 -4.71 -5.30
CA PHE A 27 4.97 -3.30 -5.65
C PHE A 27 6.32 -2.81 -5.12
N ILE A 28 6.69 -3.16 -3.88
CA ILE A 28 7.99 -2.85 -3.31
C ILE A 28 9.10 -3.55 -4.09
N ALA A 29 8.94 -4.84 -4.43
CA ALA A 29 9.91 -5.55 -5.27
C ALA A 29 10.16 -4.82 -6.61
N ASN A 30 9.09 -4.41 -7.30
CA ASN A 30 9.18 -3.64 -8.53
C ASN A 30 9.81 -2.24 -8.33
N ILE A 31 9.73 -1.65 -7.15
CA ILE A 31 10.42 -0.38 -6.84
C ILE A 31 11.92 -0.64 -6.69
N LEU A 32 12.30 -1.70 -5.98
CA LEU A 32 13.69 -2.06 -5.74
C LEU A 32 14.41 -2.44 -7.04
N ASP A 33 13.75 -3.16 -7.95
CA ASP A 33 14.32 -3.61 -9.22
C ASP A 33 14.47 -2.49 -10.28
N ASP A 34 13.72 -1.40 -10.15
CA ASP A 34 13.65 -0.34 -11.16
C ASP A 34 14.90 0.55 -11.20
N GLY A 35 15.69 0.60 -10.12
CA GLY A 35 16.95 1.35 -10.06
C GLY A 35 16.82 2.88 -10.25
N SER A 36 15.59 3.40 -10.30
CA SER A 36 15.31 4.81 -10.51
C SER A 36 15.58 5.63 -9.25
N LYS A 37 16.20 6.80 -9.41
CA LYS A 37 16.42 7.75 -8.28
C LYS A 37 15.11 8.38 -7.79
N VAL A 38 14.12 8.50 -8.67
CA VAL A 38 12.82 9.11 -8.40
C VAL A 38 11.77 8.33 -9.19
N LYS A 39 10.64 8.03 -8.56
CA LYS A 39 9.51 7.33 -9.18
C LYS A 39 8.25 8.19 -9.06
N LEU A 40 7.70 8.60 -10.21
CA LEU A 40 6.45 9.36 -10.29
C LEU A 40 5.29 8.38 -10.50
N PHE A 41 4.28 8.44 -9.64
CA PHE A 41 3.06 7.66 -9.78
C PHE A 41 1.95 8.61 -10.24
N ILE A 42 1.35 8.32 -11.40
CA ILE A 42 0.24 9.07 -12.01
C ILE A 42 -1.08 8.36 -11.72
#